data_AF-A0A7L1T4F0-F1
#
_entry.id   AF-A0A7L1T4F0-F1
#
_cell.length_a   1.000
_cell.length_b   1.000
_cell.length_c   1.000
_cell.angle_alpha   90.00
_cell.angle_beta   90.00
_cell.angle_gamma   90.00
#
_symmetry.space_group_name_H-M   'P 1'
#
loop_
_entity.id
_entity.type
_entity.pdbx_description
1 polymer ?
#
loop_
_entity_poly.entity_id
_entity_poly.type
_entity_poly.pdbx_seq_one_letter_code
_entity_poly.pdbx_strand_id
1 'polypeptide(L)'
;MATAPPPSRRAPRQRQVGREPRPVTPHPGSVAMAAGELSGLVAVLETYRGRDRVVRALGYGCQLAGGALAGLQAPPSGLPRSLLAVSAQLSACRTALRLFDDFAMLSYSYGYGLGPKDEDGLVRGLSVLCNMANQLYYPCEHVAWAADAGIIRVGSQKWWTLSTALWAFSLLLGILRSLRILFKLRGKLRQHKCTSSPLRRKETKAQVKAEVLSILTDLADLSNAIHWLPPGFLWAGCFPPWLVGLLGTISSLIGIYQAHRGGNSEA
;
A
#
# COMPACT_ATOMS: atom_id res chain seq x y z
N MET A 1 -57.73 -31.94 -39.32
CA MET A 1 -57.82 -30.65 -40.04
C MET A 1 -56.39 -30.11 -40.16
N ALA A 2 -55.95 -29.82 -41.39
CA ALA A 2 -54.65 -29.30 -41.82
C ALA A 2 -53.42 -30.25 -41.85
N THR A 3 -53.04 -30.57 -43.09
CA THR A 3 -51.87 -31.28 -43.65
C THR A 3 -50.58 -30.45 -43.61
N ALA A 4 -49.41 -31.13 -43.59
CA ALA A 4 -48.16 -30.60 -44.14
C ALA A 4 -47.20 -31.73 -44.60
N PRO A 5 -46.44 -31.54 -45.71
CA PRO A 5 -45.76 -32.60 -46.48
C PRO A 5 -44.32 -32.90 -46.02
N PRO A 6 -43.67 -33.99 -46.50
CA PRO A 6 -42.35 -34.40 -46.03
C PRO A 6 -41.21 -33.68 -46.79
N PRO A 7 -40.12 -33.28 -46.13
CA PRO A 7 -38.94 -32.77 -46.84
C PRO A 7 -37.85 -33.83 -47.04
N SER A 8 -37.58 -34.06 -48.33
CA SER A 8 -36.35 -34.44 -49.04
C SER A 8 -35.11 -34.97 -48.28
N ARG A 9 -34.67 -36.17 -48.70
CA ARG A 9 -33.31 -36.71 -48.47
C ARG A 9 -32.25 -35.74 -49.03
N ARG A 10 -31.42 -35.16 -48.16
CA ARG A 10 -30.14 -34.52 -48.55
C ARG A 10 -29.02 -35.56 -48.54
N ALA A 11 -28.21 -35.56 -49.60
CA ALA A 11 -26.97 -36.31 -49.72
C ALA A 11 -25.95 -35.94 -48.60
N PRO A 12 -25.04 -36.85 -48.22
CA PRO A 12 -24.11 -36.61 -47.11
C PRO A 12 -23.10 -35.50 -47.46
N ARG A 13 -23.05 -34.45 -46.63
CA ARG A 13 -21.94 -33.47 -46.62
C ARG A 13 -20.67 -34.19 -46.18
N GLN A 14 -19.60 -34.11 -46.98
CA GLN A 14 -18.26 -34.51 -46.57
C GLN A 14 -17.88 -33.77 -45.27
N ARG A 15 -17.55 -34.53 -44.22
CA ARG A 15 -16.95 -34.01 -42.99
C ARG A 15 -15.60 -33.39 -43.37
N GLN A 16 -15.48 -32.07 -43.26
CA GLN A 16 -14.18 -31.43 -43.12
C GLN A 16 -13.59 -31.89 -41.78
N VAL A 17 -12.53 -32.68 -41.84
CA VAL A 17 -11.72 -33.06 -40.69
C VAL A 17 -11.17 -31.77 -40.08
N GLY A 18 -11.63 -31.43 -38.87
CA GLY A 18 -11.13 -30.29 -38.13
C GLY A 18 -9.62 -30.45 -37.92
N ARG A 19 -8.84 -29.45 -38.36
CA ARG A 19 -7.45 -29.32 -37.92
C ARG A 19 -7.47 -29.07 -36.42
N GLU A 20 -6.86 -29.97 -35.65
CA GLU A 20 -6.53 -29.66 -34.26
C GLU A 20 -5.71 -28.35 -34.20
N PRO A 21 -6.05 -27.43 -33.29
CA PRO A 21 -5.20 -26.27 -33.06
C PRO A 21 -3.85 -26.75 -32.54
N ARG A 22 -2.77 -26.41 -33.24
CA ARG A 22 -1.41 -26.72 -32.78
C ARG A 22 -1.20 -26.12 -31.38
N PRO A 23 -0.56 -26.86 -30.46
CA PRO A 23 -0.21 -26.29 -29.16
C PRO A 23 0.72 -25.10 -29.40
N VAL A 24 0.28 -23.93 -28.97
CA VAL A 24 1.13 -22.73 -28.90
C VAL A 24 2.14 -23.02 -27.80
N THR A 25 3.34 -23.46 -28.19
CA THR A 25 4.45 -23.57 -27.26
C THR A 25 4.92 -22.15 -26.93
N PRO A 26 4.91 -21.74 -25.65
CA PRO A 26 5.35 -20.41 -25.29
C PRO A 26 6.83 -20.24 -25.65
N HIS A 27 7.18 -19.10 -26.25
CA HIS A 27 8.57 -18.79 -26.61
C HIS A 27 9.47 -18.91 -25.37
N PRO A 28 10.65 -19.55 -25.48
CA PRO A 28 11.54 -19.80 -24.34
C PRO A 28 11.95 -18.53 -23.57
N GLY A 29 12.05 -17.39 -24.26
CA GLY A 29 12.29 -16.08 -23.63
C GLY A 29 11.13 -15.58 -22.75
N SER A 30 9.87 -15.88 -23.12
CA SER A 30 8.70 -15.51 -22.31
C SER A 30 8.59 -16.36 -21.05
N VAL A 31 8.96 -17.63 -21.13
CA VAL A 31 8.99 -18.54 -19.97
C VAL A 31 10.09 -18.15 -18.99
N ALA A 32 11.28 -17.80 -19.48
CA ALA A 32 12.38 -17.34 -18.64
C ALA A 32 12.08 -16.01 -17.93
N MET A 33 11.45 -15.05 -18.64
CA MET A 33 11.00 -13.79 -18.05
C MET A 33 9.92 -14.01 -16.98
N ALA A 34 8.91 -14.84 -17.27
CA ALA A 34 7.87 -15.17 -16.30
C ALA A 34 8.43 -15.92 -15.08
N ALA A 35 9.40 -16.81 -15.27
CA ALA A 35 10.09 -17.49 -14.18
C ALA A 35 10.93 -16.53 -13.33
N GLY A 36 11.57 -15.54 -13.95
CA GLY A 36 12.29 -14.47 -13.25
C GLY A 36 11.36 -13.57 -12.43
N GLU A 37 10.22 -13.18 -13.00
CA GLU A 37 9.18 -12.40 -12.30
C GLU A 37 8.58 -13.17 -11.13
N LEU A 38 8.30 -14.47 -11.32
CA LEU A 38 7.80 -15.35 -10.26
C LEU A 38 8.82 -15.49 -9.13
N SER A 39 10.10 -15.71 -9.46
CA SER A 39 11.18 -15.82 -8.48
C SER A 39 11.35 -14.53 -7.67
N GLY A 40 11.25 -13.37 -8.33
CA GLY A 40 11.28 -12.06 -7.66
C GLY A 40 10.09 -11.85 -6.73
N LEU A 41 8.88 -12.26 -7.14
CA LEU A 41 7.70 -12.20 -6.30
C LEU A 41 7.83 -13.10 -5.07
N VAL A 42 8.34 -14.33 -5.25
CA VAL A 42 8.61 -15.26 -4.13
C VAL A 42 9.59 -14.63 -3.14
N ALA A 43 10.71 -14.09 -3.62
CA ALA A 43 11.70 -13.45 -2.75
C ALA A 43 11.09 -12.27 -1.94
N VAL A 44 10.23 -11.46 -2.55
CA VAL A 44 9.50 -10.39 -1.83
C VAL A 44 8.59 -11.01 -0.76
N LEU A 45 7.82 -12.03 -1.12
CA LEU A 45 6.90 -12.72 -0.21
C LEU A 45 7.61 -13.51 0.89
N GLU A 46 8.89 -13.82 0.79
CA GLU A 46 9.64 -14.46 1.88
C GLU A 46 10.06 -13.48 2.98
N THR A 47 10.07 -12.18 2.69
CA THR A 47 10.38 -11.15 3.68
C THR A 47 9.15 -10.70 4.46
N TYR A 48 9.32 -10.42 5.75
CA TYR A 48 8.24 -9.86 6.58
C TYR A 48 7.66 -8.57 5.99
N ARG A 49 8.52 -7.62 5.63
CA ARG A 49 8.11 -6.32 5.05
C ARG A 49 7.49 -6.47 3.66
N GLY A 50 7.93 -7.44 2.86
CA GLY A 50 7.34 -7.72 1.55
C GLY A 50 5.95 -8.31 1.66
N ARG A 51 5.73 -9.29 2.56
CA ARG A 51 4.38 -9.80 2.88
C ARG A 51 3.46 -8.68 3.33
N ASP A 52 3.89 -7.86 4.27
CA ASP A 52 3.07 -6.75 4.78
C ASP A 52 2.59 -5.83 3.65
N ARG A 53 3.50 -5.41 2.75
CA ARG A 53 3.18 -4.56 1.60
C ARG A 53 2.16 -5.21 0.66
N VAL A 54 2.31 -6.50 0.35
CA VAL A 54 1.38 -7.23 -0.53
C VAL A 54 0.02 -7.36 0.14
N VAL A 55 -0.05 -7.76 1.41
CA VAL A 55 -1.29 -7.84 2.18
C VAL A 55 -2.00 -6.48 2.24
N ARG A 56 -1.24 -5.39 2.38
CA ARG A 56 -1.79 -4.02 2.32
C ARG A 56 -2.46 -3.71 0.99
N ALA A 57 -1.74 -3.96 -0.09
CA ALA A 57 -2.19 -3.66 -1.45
C ALA A 57 -3.43 -4.48 -1.80
N LEU A 58 -3.46 -5.76 -1.43
CA LEU A 58 -4.63 -6.61 -1.60
C LEU A 58 -5.80 -6.14 -0.74
N GLY A 59 -5.56 -5.80 0.53
CA GLY A 59 -6.58 -5.30 1.44
C GLY A 59 -7.29 -4.06 0.89
N TYR A 60 -6.53 -3.01 0.57
CA TYR A 60 -7.08 -1.79 0.00
C TYR A 60 -7.62 -1.97 -1.43
N GLY A 61 -7.03 -2.84 -2.23
CA GLY A 61 -7.54 -3.17 -3.57
C GLY A 61 -8.92 -3.83 -3.50
N CYS A 62 -9.11 -4.78 -2.57
CA CYS A 62 -10.41 -5.36 -2.27
C CYS A 62 -11.39 -4.31 -1.71
N GLN A 63 -10.94 -3.38 -0.87
CA GLN A 63 -11.76 -2.29 -0.37
C GLN A 63 -12.24 -1.36 -1.49
N LEU A 64 -11.34 -1.01 -2.41
CA LEU A 64 -11.63 -0.19 -3.58
C LEU A 64 -12.65 -0.88 -4.48
N ALA A 65 -12.38 -2.12 -4.88
CA ALA A 65 -13.26 -2.87 -5.76
C ALA A 65 -14.62 -3.14 -5.12
N GLY A 66 -14.64 -3.59 -3.86
CA GLY A 66 -15.88 -3.84 -3.11
C GLY A 66 -16.70 -2.56 -2.91
N GLY A 67 -16.05 -1.45 -2.57
CA GLY A 67 -16.69 -0.16 -2.40
C GLY A 67 -17.21 0.46 -3.70
N ALA A 68 -16.49 0.28 -4.81
CA ALA A 68 -16.91 0.80 -6.12
C ALA A 68 -18.05 -0.01 -6.74
N LEU A 69 -18.07 -1.33 -6.49
CA LEU A 69 -19.14 -2.22 -6.95
C LEU A 69 -20.37 -2.19 -6.05
N ALA A 70 -20.23 -1.77 -4.78
CA ALA A 70 -21.37 -1.50 -3.90
C ALA A 70 -22.09 -0.24 -4.40
N GLY A 71 -23.22 -0.42 -5.11
CA GLY A 71 -24.02 0.70 -5.59
C GLY A 71 -24.45 1.66 -4.48
N LEU A 72 -24.81 2.89 -4.85
CA LEU A 72 -25.04 4.02 -3.91
C LEU A 72 -26.21 3.85 -2.93
N GLN A 73 -27.11 2.88 -3.12
CA GLN A 73 -28.41 2.84 -2.44
C GLN A 73 -28.80 1.48 -1.82
N ALA A 74 -28.00 0.43 -1.98
CA ALA A 74 -28.30 -0.88 -1.40
C ALA A 74 -27.13 -1.40 -0.55
N PRO A 75 -27.41 -2.08 0.58
CA PRO A 75 -26.36 -2.75 1.33
C PRO A 75 -25.62 -3.73 0.40
N PRO A 76 -24.28 -3.74 0.41
CA PRO A 76 -23.52 -4.61 -0.48
C PRO A 76 -23.93 -6.07 -0.25
N SER A 77 -24.28 -6.75 -1.33
CA SER A 77 -24.61 -8.18 -1.37
C SER A 77 -23.75 -8.88 -2.42
N GLY A 78 -23.55 -10.20 -2.27
CA GLY A 78 -22.72 -10.98 -3.20
C GLY A 78 -21.24 -10.59 -3.19
N LEU A 79 -20.68 -10.33 -4.38
CA LEU A 79 -19.26 -10.06 -4.60
C LEU A 79 -18.76 -8.78 -3.87
N PRO A 80 -19.42 -7.60 -3.97
CA PRO A 80 -19.02 -6.40 -3.22
C PRO A 80 -18.84 -6.64 -1.72
N ARG A 81 -19.79 -7.36 -1.09
CA ARG A 81 -19.73 -7.71 0.33
C ARG A 81 -18.54 -8.61 0.64
N SER A 82 -18.30 -9.60 -0.22
CA SER A 82 -17.21 -10.55 -0.06
C SER A 82 -15.84 -9.87 -0.16
N LEU A 83 -15.68 -8.93 -1.10
CA LEU A 83 -14.45 -8.14 -1.24
C LEU A 83 -14.20 -7.23 -0.02
N LEU A 84 -15.24 -6.56 0.48
CA LEU A 84 -15.13 -5.76 1.71
C LEU A 84 -14.79 -6.63 2.93
N ALA A 85 -15.34 -7.85 3.02
CA ALA A 85 -15.01 -8.80 4.09
C ALA A 85 -13.54 -9.26 4.02
N VAL A 86 -13.03 -9.58 2.82
CA VAL A 86 -11.62 -9.90 2.61
C VAL A 86 -10.72 -8.72 3.01
N SER A 87 -11.07 -7.50 2.61
CA SER A 87 -10.37 -6.28 3.03
C SER A 87 -10.29 -6.15 4.56
N ALA A 88 -11.39 -6.42 5.27
CA ALA A 88 -11.42 -6.36 6.73
C ALA A 88 -10.52 -7.43 7.36
N GLN A 89 -10.56 -8.67 6.86
CA GLN A 89 -9.69 -9.77 7.33
C GLN A 89 -8.21 -9.48 7.11
N LEU A 90 -7.82 -8.96 5.94
CA LEU A 90 -6.44 -8.59 5.65
C LEU A 90 -5.96 -7.42 6.52
N SER A 91 -6.84 -6.46 6.81
CA SER A 91 -6.54 -5.35 7.72
C SER A 91 -6.32 -5.85 9.16
N ALA A 92 -7.19 -6.76 9.65
CA ALA A 92 -7.04 -7.40 10.96
C ALA A 92 -5.76 -8.23 11.04
N CYS A 93 -5.42 -8.98 9.99
CA CYS A 93 -4.16 -9.72 9.87
C CYS A 93 -2.96 -8.80 10.02
N ARG A 94 -2.94 -7.64 9.33
CA ARG A 94 -1.87 -6.65 9.48
C ARG A 94 -1.76 -6.10 10.90
N THR A 95 -2.90 -5.90 11.58
CA THR A 95 -2.90 -5.45 12.99
C THR A 95 -2.27 -6.50 13.89
N ALA A 96 -2.63 -7.77 13.72
CA ALA A 96 -2.01 -8.85 14.48
C ALA A 96 -0.51 -8.98 14.19
N LEU A 97 -0.07 -8.82 12.94
CA LEU A 97 1.35 -8.87 12.58
C LEU A 97 2.15 -7.70 13.20
N ARG A 98 1.53 -6.52 13.36
CA ARG A 98 2.16 -5.37 14.02
C ARG A 98 2.45 -5.57 15.52
N LEU A 99 1.93 -6.63 16.14
CA LEU A 99 2.36 -7.06 17.50
C LEU A 99 3.85 -7.45 17.55
N PHE A 100 4.48 -7.69 16.41
CA PHE A 100 5.89 -8.05 16.31
C PHE A 100 6.78 -6.86 15.87
N ASP A 101 6.22 -5.67 15.68
CA ASP A 101 6.94 -4.51 15.16
C ASP A 101 7.70 -3.72 16.25
N ASP A 102 7.39 -3.89 17.55
CA ASP A 102 7.97 -3.07 18.63
C ASP A 102 9.49 -3.12 18.68
N PHE A 103 10.05 -4.32 18.65
CA PHE A 103 11.50 -4.49 18.72
C PHE A 103 12.20 -3.91 17.49
N ALA A 104 11.58 -4.05 16.31
CA ALA A 104 12.10 -3.43 15.10
C ALA A 104 12.05 -1.90 15.18
N MET A 105 10.96 -1.34 15.71
CA MET A 105 10.79 0.11 15.90
C MET A 105 11.76 0.65 16.96
N LEU A 106 11.97 -0.09 18.05
CA LEU A 106 12.93 0.22 19.11
C LEU A 106 14.36 0.19 18.58
N SER A 107 14.75 -0.87 17.87
CA SER A 107 16.06 -0.96 17.24
C SER A 107 16.29 0.18 16.25
N TYR A 108 15.29 0.54 15.44
CA TYR A 108 15.38 1.66 14.52
C TYR A 108 15.55 3.00 15.25
N SER A 109 14.75 3.23 16.29
CA SER A 109 14.81 4.45 17.10
C SER A 109 16.14 4.59 17.82
N TYR A 110 16.67 3.50 18.36
CA TYR A 110 17.97 3.47 19.02
C TYR A 110 19.11 3.73 18.03
N GLY A 111 19.07 3.10 16.86
CA GLY A 111 20.06 3.31 15.80
C GLY A 111 20.05 4.74 15.26
N TYR A 112 18.88 5.38 15.18
CA TYR A 112 18.77 6.78 14.81
C TYR A 112 19.24 7.71 15.94
N GLY A 113 18.91 7.40 17.20
CA GLY A 113 19.21 8.23 18.35
C GLY A 113 18.63 9.63 18.22
N LEU A 114 19.49 10.64 18.32
CA LEU A 114 19.13 12.05 18.05
C LEU A 114 19.41 12.48 16.61
N GLY A 115 19.74 11.53 15.73
CA GLY A 115 20.09 11.72 14.32
C GLY A 115 21.52 12.21 14.07
N PRO A 116 22.01 12.11 12.82
CA PRO A 116 23.36 12.53 12.44
C PRO A 116 23.62 14.02 12.70
N LYS A 117 24.86 14.38 13.05
CA LYS A 117 25.23 15.77 13.36
C LYS A 117 25.28 16.66 12.11
N ASP A 118 25.56 16.07 10.95
CA ASP A 118 25.62 16.70 9.63
C ASP A 118 24.24 16.82 8.94
N GLU A 119 23.21 16.20 9.52
CA GLU A 119 21.83 16.34 9.05
C GLU A 119 21.26 17.73 9.38
N ASP A 120 20.31 18.18 8.55
CA ASP A 120 19.56 19.41 8.80
C ASP A 120 18.85 19.34 10.16
N GLY A 121 19.09 20.33 11.03
CA GLY A 121 18.54 20.31 12.40
C GLY A 121 17.02 20.19 12.46
N LEU A 122 16.29 20.77 11.49
CA LEU A 122 14.84 20.63 11.42
C LEU A 122 14.42 19.22 10.98
N VAL A 123 15.07 18.66 9.96
CA VAL A 123 14.84 17.26 9.53
C VAL A 123 15.08 16.31 10.70
N ARG A 124 16.19 16.53 11.43
CA ARG A 124 16.57 15.75 12.59
C ARG A 124 15.52 15.80 13.70
N GLY A 125 15.08 17.01 14.06
CA GLY A 125 14.01 17.20 15.05
C GLY A 125 12.69 16.54 14.64
N LEU A 126 12.29 16.69 13.39
CA LEU A 126 11.08 16.04 12.85
C LEU A 126 11.18 14.52 12.88
N SER A 127 12.35 13.95 12.55
CA SER A 127 12.60 12.51 12.62
C SER A 127 12.53 11.98 14.05
N VAL A 128 13.12 12.67 15.03
CA VAL A 128 13.03 12.30 16.45
C VAL A 128 11.57 12.31 16.91
N LEU A 129 10.82 13.36 16.61
CA LEU A 129 9.40 13.45 16.96
C LEU A 129 8.57 12.34 16.28
N CYS A 130 8.89 12.01 15.03
CA CYS A 130 8.22 10.92 14.30
C CYS A 130 8.51 9.57 14.95
N ASN A 131 9.76 9.32 15.35
CA ASN A 131 10.13 8.11 16.08
C ASN A 131 9.39 8.01 17.42
N MET A 132 9.29 9.12 18.17
CA MET A 132 8.52 9.17 19.42
C MET A 132 7.03 8.86 19.18
N ALA A 133 6.42 9.46 18.15
CA ALA A 133 5.03 9.19 17.80
C ALA A 133 4.80 7.70 17.47
N ASN A 134 5.71 7.10 16.69
CA ASN A 134 5.64 5.68 16.34
C ASN A 134 5.84 4.76 17.57
N GLN A 135 6.75 5.11 18.48
CA GLN A 135 6.95 4.37 19.74
C GLN A 135 5.74 4.38 20.66
N LEU A 136 4.94 5.46 20.63
CA LEU A 136 3.70 5.54 21.39
C LEU A 136 2.53 4.87 20.66
N TYR A 137 2.54 4.92 19.32
CA TYR A 137 1.49 4.37 18.46
C TYR A 137 1.32 2.86 18.68
N TYR A 138 2.40 2.08 18.60
CA TYR A 138 2.34 0.62 18.66
C TYR A 138 1.73 0.10 19.98
N PRO A 139 2.20 0.51 21.17
CA PRO A 139 1.59 0.09 22.43
C PRO A 139 0.11 0.46 22.55
N CYS A 140 -0.27 1.66 22.09
CA CYS A 140 -1.68 2.07 22.12
C CYS A 140 -2.54 1.16 21.25
N GLU A 141 -2.04 0.78 20.08
CA GLU A 141 -2.72 -0.16 19.20
C GLU A 141 -2.81 -1.57 19.79
N HIS A 142 -1.77 -2.05 20.47
CA HIS A 142 -1.80 -3.37 21.12
C HIS A 142 -2.80 -3.43 22.25
N VAL A 143 -2.92 -2.35 23.04
CA VAL A 143 -3.96 -2.24 24.07
C VAL A 143 -5.35 -2.23 23.42
N ALA A 144 -5.53 -1.51 22.31
CA ALA A 144 -6.79 -1.51 21.57
C ALA A 144 -7.16 -2.91 21.05
N TRP A 145 -6.20 -3.60 20.43
CA TRP A 145 -6.35 -4.95 19.90
C TRP A 145 -6.62 -5.98 21.01
N ALA A 146 -5.89 -5.91 22.12
CA ALA A 146 -6.06 -6.82 23.26
C ALA A 146 -7.42 -6.62 23.94
N ALA A 147 -7.91 -5.38 23.99
CA ALA A 147 -9.24 -5.07 24.50
C ALA A 147 -10.35 -5.64 23.59
N ASP A 148 -10.24 -5.49 22.26
CA ASP A 148 -11.18 -6.10 21.31
C ASP A 148 -11.14 -7.64 21.35
N ALA A 149 -9.98 -8.23 21.62
CA ALA A 149 -9.82 -9.67 21.81
C ALA A 149 -10.35 -10.18 23.18
N GLY A 150 -10.77 -9.27 24.08
CA GLY A 150 -11.27 -9.62 25.41
C GLY A 150 -10.17 -10.04 26.41
N ILE A 151 -8.90 -9.85 26.07
CA ILE A 151 -7.75 -10.17 26.94
C ILE A 151 -7.71 -9.20 28.13
N ILE A 152 -8.02 -7.92 27.90
CA ILE A 152 -8.04 -6.87 28.92
C ILE A 152 -9.39 -6.15 28.95
N ARG A 153 -9.85 -5.77 30.15
CA ARG A 153 -11.16 -5.12 30.37
C ARG A 153 -11.06 -3.59 30.35
N VAL A 154 -10.65 -3.03 29.22
CA VAL A 154 -10.63 -1.57 28.99
C VAL A 154 -11.43 -1.22 27.74
N GLY A 155 -11.87 0.02 27.60
CA GLY A 155 -12.60 0.45 26.39
C GLY A 155 -11.66 0.59 25.19
N SER A 156 -11.75 -0.32 24.20
CA SER A 156 -10.86 -0.35 23.04
C SER A 156 -10.91 0.92 22.19
N GLN A 157 -12.10 1.53 22.05
CA GLN A 157 -12.30 2.67 21.15
C GLN A 157 -11.41 3.88 21.47
N LYS A 158 -11.13 4.13 22.76
CA LYS A 158 -10.24 5.24 23.17
C LYS A 158 -8.81 4.98 22.73
N TRP A 159 -8.36 3.73 22.83
CA TRP A 159 -7.02 3.31 22.43
C TRP A 159 -6.86 3.29 20.91
N TRP A 160 -7.88 2.84 20.16
CA TRP A 160 -7.93 2.97 18.70
C TRP A 160 -7.87 4.42 18.23
N THR A 161 -8.61 5.31 18.90
CA THR A 161 -8.58 6.74 18.59
C THR A 161 -7.19 7.33 18.84
N LEU A 162 -6.58 7.00 19.98
CA LEU A 162 -5.25 7.49 20.35
C LEU A 162 -4.17 6.97 19.39
N SER A 163 -4.18 5.67 19.07
CA SER A 163 -3.24 5.10 18.10
C SER A 163 -3.42 5.75 16.71
N THR A 164 -4.66 5.91 16.24
CA THR A 164 -4.94 6.58 14.97
C THR A 164 -4.45 8.03 14.97
N ALA A 165 -4.63 8.75 16.08
CA ALA A 165 -4.15 10.13 16.22
C ALA A 165 -2.61 10.22 16.22
N LEU A 166 -1.92 9.31 16.91
CA LEU A 166 -0.45 9.21 16.90
C LEU A 166 0.07 8.87 15.51
N TRP A 167 -0.59 7.94 14.80
CA TRP A 167 -0.27 7.62 13.42
C TRP A 167 -0.47 8.82 12.50
N ALA A 168 -1.61 9.52 12.56
CA ALA A 168 -1.86 10.74 11.80
C ALA A 168 -0.80 11.82 12.08
N PHE A 169 -0.41 12.00 13.34
CA PHE A 169 0.65 12.93 13.73
C PHE A 169 2.01 12.53 13.13
N SER A 170 2.38 11.24 13.16
CA SER A 170 3.60 10.74 12.53
C SER A 170 3.65 11.00 11.03
N LEU A 171 2.51 10.84 10.33
CA LEU A 171 2.38 11.11 8.89
C LEU A 171 2.55 12.61 8.59
N LEU A 172 1.96 13.48 9.42
CA LEU A 172 2.15 14.92 9.29
C LEU A 172 3.63 15.31 9.44
N LEU A 173 4.33 14.76 10.44
CA LEU A 173 5.77 14.96 10.62
C LEU A 173 6.57 14.42 9.43
N GLY A 174 6.20 13.27 8.88
CA GLY A 174 6.77 12.67 7.68
C GLY A 174 6.66 13.58 6.44
N ILE A 175 5.49 14.18 6.23
CA ILE A 175 5.25 15.16 5.16
C ILE A 175 6.14 16.39 5.34
N LEU A 176 6.18 16.96 6.55
CA LEU A 176 7.00 18.14 6.85
C LEU A 176 8.50 17.85 6.63
N ARG A 177 8.97 16.68 7.07
CA ARG A 177 10.35 16.22 6.88
C ARG A 177 10.69 16.10 5.40
N SER A 178 9.84 15.41 4.64
CA SER A 178 10.05 15.17 3.21
C SER A 178 9.98 16.46 2.39
N LEU A 179 9.07 17.39 2.74
CA LEU A 179 9.02 18.73 2.15
C LEU A 179 10.31 19.52 2.40
N ARG A 180 10.83 19.49 3.64
CA ARG A 180 12.09 20.17 3.99
C ARG A 180 13.25 19.64 3.16
N ILE A 181 13.38 18.32 3.01
CA ILE A 181 14.41 17.69 2.18
C ILE A 181 14.22 18.07 0.70
N LEU A 182 12.98 17.98 0.19
CA LEU A 182 12.65 18.33 -1.19
C LEU A 182 13.04 19.77 -1.54
N PHE A 183 12.76 20.74 -0.67
CA PHE A 183 13.16 22.13 -0.89
C PHE A 183 14.68 22.29 -0.95
N LYS A 184 15.44 21.61 -0.07
CA LYS A 184 16.91 21.63 -0.10
C LYS A 184 17.45 21.02 -1.39
N LEU A 185 16.92 19.86 -1.82
CA LEU A 185 17.35 19.18 -3.04
C LEU A 185 17.05 20.03 -4.30
N ARG A 186 15.87 20.66 -4.36
CA ARG A 186 15.52 21.58 -5.46
C ARG A 186 16.44 22.82 -5.48
N GLY A 187 16.82 23.35 -4.31
CA GLY A 187 17.81 24.41 -4.20
C GLY A 187 19.17 24.00 -4.76
N LYS A 188 19.69 22.83 -4.37
CA LYS A 188 20.95 22.27 -4.90
C LYS A 188 20.89 22.10 -6.41
N LEU A 189 19.78 21.61 -6.96
CA LEU A 189 19.62 21.40 -8.40
C LEU A 189 19.63 22.71 -9.19
N ARG A 190 19.08 23.80 -8.62
CA ARG A 190 19.10 25.14 -9.22
C ARG A 190 20.51 25.74 -9.21
N GLN A 191 21.24 25.59 -8.11
CA GLN A 191 22.60 26.16 -7.97
C GLN A 191 23.64 25.43 -8.83
N HIS A 192 23.54 24.11 -8.97
CA HIS A 192 24.55 23.30 -9.67
C HIS A 192 24.25 23.09 -11.18
N LYS A 193 23.53 24.03 -11.81
CA LYS A 193 23.10 23.88 -13.21
C LYS A 193 24.27 23.83 -14.22
N CYS A 194 25.44 24.37 -13.88
CA CYS A 194 26.63 24.39 -14.74
C CYS A 194 27.87 23.65 -14.21
N THR A 195 27.92 23.23 -12.94
CA THR A 195 29.17 22.75 -12.29
C THR A 195 29.10 21.31 -11.74
N SER A 196 27.95 20.64 -11.82
CA SER A 196 27.80 19.27 -11.29
C SER A 196 27.98 18.19 -12.35
N SER A 197 28.62 17.09 -11.97
CA SER A 197 28.73 15.89 -12.81
C SER A 197 27.33 15.34 -13.16
N PRO A 198 27.14 14.77 -14.37
CA PRO A 198 25.86 14.20 -14.79
C PRO A 198 25.31 13.14 -13.83
N LEU A 199 26.20 12.34 -13.22
CA LEU A 199 25.86 11.30 -12.24
C LEU A 199 25.23 11.90 -10.98
N ARG A 200 25.87 12.90 -10.37
CA ARG A 200 25.39 13.56 -9.14
C ARG A 200 24.04 14.25 -9.36
N ARG A 201 23.82 14.80 -10.56
CA ARG A 201 22.53 15.35 -10.98
C ARG A 201 21.45 14.27 -11.09
N LYS A 202 21.77 13.11 -11.67
CA LYS A 202 20.85 11.98 -11.80
C LYS A 202 20.42 11.46 -10.42
N GLU A 203 21.37 11.32 -9.50
CA GLU A 203 21.12 10.93 -8.11
C GLU A 203 20.24 11.95 -7.37
N THR A 204 20.57 13.24 -7.46
CA THR A 204 19.76 14.31 -6.84
C THR A 204 18.31 14.30 -7.38
N LYS A 205 18.13 14.07 -8.69
CA LYS A 205 16.79 13.93 -9.29
C LYS A 205 16.06 12.69 -8.79
N ALA A 206 16.77 11.57 -8.57
CA ALA A 206 16.19 10.37 -8.00
C ALA A 206 15.73 10.59 -6.55
N GLN A 207 16.54 11.27 -5.74
CA GLN A 207 16.17 11.68 -4.38
C GLN A 207 14.94 12.60 -4.39
N VAL A 208 14.90 13.62 -5.26
CA VAL A 208 13.70 14.47 -5.44
C VAL A 208 12.46 13.64 -5.76
N LYS A 209 12.57 12.64 -6.64
CA LYS A 209 11.46 11.74 -6.97
C LYS A 209 11.04 10.91 -5.76
N ALA A 210 11.99 10.40 -4.99
CA ALA A 210 11.71 9.62 -3.78
C ALA A 210 10.97 10.45 -2.72
N GLU A 211 11.39 11.69 -2.48
CA GLU A 211 10.72 12.59 -1.52
C GLU A 211 9.30 12.95 -1.99
N VAL A 212 9.09 13.22 -3.28
CA VAL A 212 7.74 13.47 -3.82
C VAL A 212 6.82 12.27 -3.62
N LEU A 213 7.33 11.06 -3.89
CA LEU A 213 6.56 9.84 -3.68
C LEU A 213 6.24 9.58 -2.20
N SER A 214 7.18 9.91 -1.30
CA SER A 214 6.97 9.82 0.15
C SER A 214 5.87 10.79 0.60
N ILE A 215 5.90 12.05 0.14
CA ILE A 215 4.84 13.03 0.41
C ILE A 215 3.47 12.53 -0.08
N LEU A 216 3.39 11.98 -1.29
CA LEU A 216 2.13 11.46 -1.83
C LEU A 216 1.60 10.27 -1.02
N THR A 217 2.50 9.39 -0.57
CA THR A 217 2.16 8.24 0.28
C THR A 217 1.61 8.71 1.62
N ASP A 218 2.34 9.61 2.30
CA ASP A 218 1.95 10.11 3.61
C ASP A 218 0.65 10.93 3.54
N LEU A 219 0.42 11.70 2.47
CA LEU A 219 -0.84 12.44 2.27
C LEU A 219 -2.04 11.53 2.06
N ALA A 220 -1.88 10.46 1.27
CA ALA A 220 -2.94 9.48 1.04
C ALA A 220 -3.29 8.75 2.34
N ASP A 221 -2.27 8.35 3.10
CA ASP A 221 -2.44 7.69 4.39
C ASP A 221 -3.00 8.63 5.45
N LEU A 222 -2.57 9.89 5.48
CA LEU A 222 -3.08 10.89 6.43
C LEU A 222 -4.56 11.18 6.16
N SER A 223 -4.95 11.19 4.89
CA SER A 223 -6.36 11.33 4.50
C SER A 223 -7.22 10.20 5.04
N ASN A 224 -6.74 8.96 4.97
CA ASN A 224 -7.39 7.80 5.57
C ASN A 224 -7.35 7.81 7.10
N ALA A 225 -6.23 8.20 7.71
CA ALA A 225 -6.08 8.30 9.15
C ALA A 225 -7.08 9.31 9.75
N ILE A 226 -7.21 10.49 9.14
CA ILE A 226 -8.19 11.51 9.55
C ILE A 226 -9.61 10.99 9.37
N HIS A 227 -9.90 10.26 8.29
CA HIS A 227 -11.21 9.64 8.11
C HIS A 227 -11.58 8.66 9.24
N TRP A 228 -10.61 7.94 9.81
CA TRP A 228 -10.83 6.98 10.91
C TRP A 228 -10.87 7.60 12.31
N LEU A 229 -10.60 8.90 12.45
CA LEU A 229 -10.79 9.61 13.71
C LEU A 229 -12.29 9.79 14.04
N PRO A 230 -12.64 10.16 15.29
CA PRO A 230 -14.02 10.43 15.67
C PRO A 230 -14.65 11.56 14.84
N PRO A 231 -15.96 11.46 14.50
CA PRO A 231 -16.68 12.52 13.79
C PRO A 231 -16.58 13.87 14.51
N GLY A 232 -16.53 14.95 13.72
CA GLY A 232 -16.34 16.32 14.23
C GLY A 232 -14.90 16.84 14.14
N PHE A 233 -13.94 16.00 13.74
CA PHE A 233 -12.58 16.40 13.41
C PHE A 233 -12.34 16.38 11.89
N LEU A 234 -12.16 17.55 11.26
CA LEU A 234 -11.93 17.68 9.82
C LEU A 234 -12.98 16.90 8.98
N TRP A 235 -12.55 15.91 8.18
CA TRP A 235 -13.40 15.03 7.36
C TRP A 235 -13.56 13.61 7.94
N ALA A 236 -13.37 13.45 9.25
CA ALA A 236 -13.61 12.21 9.97
C ALA A 236 -14.98 11.62 9.62
N GLY A 237 -15.00 10.34 9.25
CA GLY A 237 -16.22 9.62 8.85
C GLY A 237 -16.80 9.97 7.47
N CYS A 238 -16.22 10.93 6.73
CA CYS A 238 -16.82 11.40 5.47
C CYS A 238 -16.50 10.56 4.23
N PHE A 239 -15.42 9.77 4.22
CA PHE A 239 -15.00 9.03 3.04
C PHE A 239 -15.86 7.79 2.79
N PRO A 240 -16.34 7.57 1.55
CA PRO A 240 -16.94 6.30 1.18
C PRO A 240 -15.86 5.19 1.12
N PRO A 241 -16.24 3.91 1.27
CA PRO A 241 -15.28 2.79 1.29
C PRO A 241 -14.36 2.73 0.06
N TRP A 242 -14.86 3.07 -1.12
CA TRP A 242 -14.05 3.07 -2.34
C TRP A 242 -12.93 4.10 -2.30
N LEU A 243 -13.16 5.27 -1.68
CA LEU A 243 -12.15 6.33 -1.61
C LEU A 243 -11.05 5.96 -0.63
N VAL A 244 -11.42 5.37 0.51
CA VAL A 244 -10.46 4.80 1.47
C VAL A 244 -9.58 3.75 0.80
N GLY A 245 -10.22 2.84 0.05
CA GLY A 245 -9.54 1.82 -0.76
C GLY A 245 -8.63 2.41 -1.84
N LEU A 246 -9.07 3.46 -2.54
CA LEU A 246 -8.26 4.13 -3.57
C LEU A 246 -6.99 4.72 -2.99
N LEU A 247 -7.10 5.52 -1.94
CA LEU A 247 -5.97 6.18 -1.30
C LEU A 247 -4.98 5.16 -0.73
N GLY A 248 -5.49 4.13 -0.06
CA GLY A 248 -4.66 3.05 0.48
C GLY A 248 -4.01 2.19 -0.61
N THR A 249 -4.66 2.02 -1.76
CA THR A 249 -4.09 1.32 -2.92
C THR A 249 -2.96 2.16 -3.53
N ILE A 250 -3.17 3.46 -3.73
CA ILE A 250 -2.14 4.38 -4.25
C ILE A 250 -0.90 4.36 -3.35
N SER A 251 -1.06 4.53 -2.04
CA SER A 251 0.08 4.52 -1.11
C SER A 251 0.79 3.17 -1.07
N SER A 252 0.05 2.07 -1.14
CA SER A 252 0.63 0.71 -1.17
C SER A 252 1.44 0.45 -2.45
N LEU A 253 0.93 0.87 -3.62
CA LEU A 253 1.64 0.72 -4.90
C LEU A 253 2.90 1.57 -4.95
N ILE A 254 2.86 2.80 -4.40
CA ILE A 254 4.06 3.64 -4.27
C ILE A 254 5.10 2.95 -3.36
N GLY A 255 4.67 2.39 -2.23
CA GLY A 255 5.56 1.67 -1.30
C GLY A 255 6.23 0.45 -1.94
N ILE A 256 5.50 -0.32 -2.74
CA ILE A 256 6.05 -1.45 -3.52
C ILE A 256 7.06 -0.94 -4.56
N TYR A 257 6.72 0.13 -5.29
CA TYR A 257 7.61 0.73 -6.27
C TYR A 257 8.93 1.24 -5.65
N GLN A 258 8.86 1.93 -4.52
CA GLN A 258 10.04 2.43 -3.82
C GLN A 258 10.92 1.28 -3.31
N ALA A 259 10.31 0.21 -2.78
CA ALA A 259 11.02 -0.97 -2.32
C ALA A 259 11.82 -1.67 -3.43
N HIS A 260 11.19 -1.85 -4.59
CA HIS A 260 11.85 -2.46 -5.74
C HIS A 260 13.03 -1.62 -6.25
N ARG A 261 12.94 -0.28 -6.16
CA ARG A 261 14.06 0.62 -6.49
C ARG A 261 15.16 0.68 -5.45
N GLY A 262 14.82 0.56 -4.16
CA GLY A 262 15.80 0.50 -3.07
C GLY A 262 16.66 -0.75 -3.17
N GLY A 263 16.05 -1.91 -3.43
CA GLY A 263 16.78 -3.18 -3.59
C GLY A 263 17.74 -3.21 -4.78
N ASN A 264 17.41 -2.55 -5.90
CA ASN A 264 18.31 -2.42 -7.06
C ASN A 264 19.47 -1.42 -6.87
N SER A 265 19.53 -0.71 -5.73
CA SER A 265 20.63 0.21 -5.41
C SER A 265 21.65 -0.39 -4.42
N GLU A 266 21.34 -1.55 -3.85
CA GLU A 266 22.18 -2.30 -2.90
C GLU A 266 22.75 -3.61 -3.50
N ALA A 267 22.58 -3.82 -4.81
CA ALA A 267 23.15 -4.92 -5.60
C ALA A 267 24.03 -4.37 -6.73
#